data_AF-A0A239KE22-F1
#
_entry.id   AF-A0A239KE22-F1
#
_cell.length_a   1.000
_cell.length_b   1.000
_cell.length_c   1.000
_cell.angle_alpha   90.00
_cell.angle_beta   90.00
_cell.angle_gamma   90.00
#
_symmetry.space_group_name_H-M   'P 1'
#
loop_
_entity.id
_entity.type
_entity.pdbx_description
1 polymer ?
#
loop_
_entity_poly.entity_id
_entity_poly.type
_entity_poly.pdbx_seq_one_letter_code
_entity_poly.pdbx_strand_id
1 'polypeptide(L)'
;MGGDGGWAFTSDSPQGKLMTSLGFTYNDPPADLQSSRQGASGVAVVGPENMSAGFADSRTLFAVSMGPADQHRALAADPLLANQIAVSQNRVYSLGTAAFRLDYYSAKQTVDLLVSLFQKG
;
A
#
# COMPACT_ATOMS: atom_id res chain seq x y z
N MET A 1 8.90 4.81 -3.70
CA MET A 1 9.43 3.66 -4.47
C MET A 1 10.53 4.19 -5.38
N GLY A 2 11.68 3.52 -5.40
CA GLY A 2 12.74 3.74 -6.39
C GLY A 2 12.68 2.63 -7.44
N GLY A 3 13.44 2.74 -8.54
CA GLY A 3 13.40 1.83 -9.70
C GLY A 3 13.70 0.34 -9.47
N ASP A 4 13.65 -0.14 -8.23
CA ASP A 4 13.96 -1.50 -7.78
C ASP A 4 12.70 -2.32 -7.41
N GLY A 5 11.49 -1.79 -7.69
CA GLY A 5 10.21 -2.47 -7.43
C GLY A 5 9.46 -1.97 -6.18
N GLY A 6 8.46 -2.75 -5.77
CA GLY A 6 7.47 -2.39 -4.74
C GLY A 6 7.59 -3.24 -3.48
N TRP A 7 7.35 -2.60 -2.33
CA TRP A 7 7.27 -3.27 -1.04
C TRP A 7 5.83 -3.16 -0.57
N ALA A 8 5.11 -4.27 -0.60
CA ALA A 8 3.71 -4.33 -0.21
C ALA A 8 3.62 -4.95 1.18
N PHE A 9 2.89 -4.32 2.10
CA PHE A 9 2.43 -5.06 3.27
C PHE A 9 1.57 -6.24 2.81
N THR A 10 1.51 -7.31 3.60
CA THR A 10 0.61 -8.44 3.37
C THR A 10 -0.55 -8.41 4.35
N SER A 11 -1.58 -9.22 4.13
CA SER A 11 -2.74 -9.33 5.01
C SER A 11 -2.37 -9.71 6.45
N ASP A 12 -1.26 -10.41 6.63
CA ASP A 12 -0.77 -10.86 7.94
C ASP A 12 0.01 -9.79 8.72
N SER A 13 0.40 -8.70 8.06
CA SER A 13 1.04 -7.55 8.71
C SER A 13 0.10 -6.84 9.69
N PRO A 14 0.61 -6.07 10.65
CA PRO A 14 -0.22 -5.21 11.48
C PRO A 14 -1.11 -4.27 10.66
N GLN A 15 -0.60 -3.74 9.54
CA GLN A 15 -1.32 -2.86 8.63
C GLN A 15 -2.46 -3.60 7.94
N GLY A 16 -2.19 -4.78 7.38
CA GLY A 16 -3.19 -5.64 6.74
C GLY A 16 -4.31 -6.02 7.70
N LYS A 17 -3.96 -6.38 8.94
CA LYS A 17 -4.93 -6.70 10.01
C LYS A 17 -5.78 -5.49 10.40
N LEU A 18 -5.18 -4.31 10.55
CA LEU A 18 -5.92 -3.08 10.84
C LEU A 18 -6.92 -2.78 9.71
N MET A 19 -6.46 -2.76 8.45
CA MET A 19 -7.32 -2.48 7.29
C MET A 19 -8.48 -3.49 7.19
N THR A 20 -8.19 -4.79 7.40
CA THR A 20 -9.21 -5.84 7.40
C THR A 20 -10.24 -5.63 8.52
N SER A 21 -9.80 -5.24 9.72
CA SER A 21 -10.72 -4.95 10.83
C SER A 21 -11.66 -3.76 10.57
N LEU A 22 -11.26 -2.84 9.68
CA LEU A 22 -12.05 -1.69 9.24
C LEU A 22 -12.96 -2.02 8.05
N GLY A 23 -12.97 -3.28 7.58
CA GLY A 23 -13.81 -3.75 6.49
C GLY A 23 -13.20 -3.64 5.09
N PHE A 24 -11.92 -3.31 4.96
CA PHE A 24 -11.23 -3.42 3.67
C PHE A 24 -10.90 -4.87 3.36
N THR A 25 -10.94 -5.24 2.08
CA THR A 25 -10.34 -6.48 1.59
C THR A 25 -8.90 -6.20 1.20
N TYR A 26 -7.97 -6.99 1.73
CA TYR A 26 -6.55 -6.86 1.42
C TYR A 26 -6.18 -7.80 0.26
N ASN A 27 -5.56 -7.24 -0.78
CA ASN A 27 -5.11 -8.00 -1.94
C ASN A 27 -3.59 -8.17 -1.84
N ASP A 28 -3.16 -9.33 -1.35
CA ASP A 28 -1.74 -9.67 -1.34
C ASP A 28 -1.23 -9.82 -2.79
N PRO A 29 0.00 -9.35 -3.10
CA PRO A 29 0.61 -9.65 -4.38
C PRO A 29 0.67 -11.17 -4.58
N PRO A 30 0.29 -11.72 -5.75
CA PRO A 30 0.36 -13.15 -6.03
C PRO A 30 1.75 -13.72 -5.72
N ALA A 31 1.82 -14.86 -5.04
CA ALA A 31 3.07 -15.41 -4.51
C ALA A 31 4.12 -15.72 -5.60
N ASP A 32 3.67 -16.08 -6.80
CA ASP A 32 4.49 -16.31 -7.99
C ASP A 32 5.07 -15.03 -8.61
N LEU A 33 4.50 -13.87 -8.27
CA LEU A 33 4.98 -12.55 -8.70
C LEU A 33 5.88 -11.88 -7.65
N GLN A 34 6.01 -12.47 -6.47
CA GLN A 34 6.91 -11.99 -5.42
C GLN A 34 8.35 -12.39 -5.70
N SER A 35 9.28 -11.50 -5.34
CA SER A 35 10.72 -11.77 -5.37
C SER A 35 11.09 -12.80 -4.30
N SER A 36 12.12 -13.60 -4.58
CA SER A 36 12.76 -14.45 -3.55
C SER A 36 13.50 -13.63 -2.48
N ARG A 37 13.70 -12.32 -2.69
CA ARG A 37 14.24 -11.43 -1.66
C ARG A 37 13.26 -11.35 -0.50
N GLN A 38 13.73 -11.73 0.68
CA GLN A 38 12.94 -11.68 1.89
C GLN A 38 12.76 -10.22 2.36
N GLY A 39 11.51 -9.77 2.44
CA GLY A 39 11.14 -8.51 3.09
C GLY A 39 11.15 -8.63 4.61
N ALA A 40 10.77 -7.54 5.30
CA ALA A 40 10.43 -7.64 6.71
C ALA A 40 9.22 -8.56 6.91
N SER A 41 9.00 -9.05 8.13
CA SER A 41 7.81 -9.85 8.45
C SER A 41 6.53 -9.11 8.05
N GLY A 42 5.67 -9.76 7.26
CA GLY A 42 4.45 -9.16 6.71
C GLY A 42 4.68 -8.20 5.53
N VAL A 43 5.82 -8.28 4.84
CA VAL A 43 6.10 -7.48 3.63
C VAL A 43 6.51 -8.39 2.47
N ALA A 44 5.72 -8.34 1.40
CA ALA A 44 6.05 -8.93 0.10
C ALA A 44 6.87 -7.95 -0.73
N VAL A 45 7.93 -8.45 -1.37
CA VAL A 45 8.75 -7.68 -2.32
C VAL A 45 8.32 -8.06 -3.73
N VAL A 46 7.96 -7.07 -4.55
CA VAL A 46 7.56 -7.25 -5.95
C VAL A 46 8.60 -6.58 -6.83
N GLY A 47 9.21 -7.34 -7.74
CA GLY A 47 10.18 -6.79 -8.70
C GLY A 47 9.53 -5.81 -9.68
N PRO A 48 10.29 -4.87 -10.26
CA PRO A 48 9.76 -3.88 -11.22
C PRO A 48 9.02 -4.54 -12.41
N GLU A 49 9.49 -5.67 -12.89
CA GLU A 49 8.88 -6.45 -13.97
C GLU A 49 7.48 -6.99 -13.62
N ASN A 50 7.22 -7.18 -12.33
CA ASN A 50 5.97 -7.74 -11.82
C ASN A 50 5.04 -6.68 -11.23
N MET A 51 5.45 -5.40 -11.14
CA MET A 51 4.66 -4.33 -10.53
C MET A 51 3.25 -4.23 -11.12
N SER A 52 3.13 -4.30 -12.44
CA SER A 52 1.83 -4.19 -13.10
C SER A 52 0.90 -5.35 -12.71
N ALA A 53 1.36 -6.59 -12.86
CA ALA A 53 0.56 -7.78 -12.57
C ALA A 53 0.32 -7.96 -11.06
N GLY A 54 1.31 -7.62 -10.22
CA GLY A 54 1.25 -7.78 -8.77
C GLY A 54 0.22 -6.89 -8.08
N PHE A 55 -0.19 -5.79 -8.72
CA PHE A 55 -1.21 -4.87 -8.22
C PHE A 55 -2.47 -4.78 -9.09
N ALA A 56 -2.63 -5.66 -10.07
CA ALA A 56 -3.71 -5.61 -11.06
C ALA A 56 -5.12 -5.64 -10.44
N ASP A 57 -5.32 -6.45 -9.41
CA ASP A 57 -6.62 -6.59 -8.74
C ASP A 57 -6.89 -5.50 -7.68
N SER A 58 -5.91 -4.63 -7.42
CA SER A 58 -6.04 -3.56 -6.43
C SER A 58 -6.84 -2.39 -6.96
N ARG A 59 -7.99 -2.12 -6.34
CA ARG A 59 -8.85 -0.96 -6.67
C ARG A 59 -8.44 0.32 -5.96
N THR A 60 -7.69 0.22 -4.86
CA THR A 60 -7.12 1.34 -4.11
C THR A 60 -5.68 0.98 -3.75
N LEU A 61 -4.76 1.93 -3.84
CA LEU A 61 -3.40 1.79 -3.32
C LEU A 61 -3.18 2.80 -2.19
N PHE A 62 -2.62 2.32 -1.09
CA PHE A 62 -2.22 3.17 0.04
C PHE A 62 -0.70 3.19 0.12
N ALA A 63 -0.10 4.36 -0.10
CA ALA A 63 1.33 4.55 0.09
C ALA A 63 1.62 4.87 1.56
N VAL A 64 2.52 4.09 2.15
CA VAL A 64 3.03 4.31 3.50
C VAL A 64 4.42 4.93 3.40
N SER A 65 4.65 6.01 4.14
CA SER A 65 5.91 6.75 4.11
C SER A 65 6.69 6.58 5.41
N MET A 66 8.02 6.46 5.34
CA MET A 66 8.90 6.54 6.53
C MET A 66 9.24 7.99 6.94
N GLY A 67 8.75 8.98 6.19
CA GLY A 67 9.02 10.40 6.39
C GLY A 67 8.04 11.28 5.60
N PRO A 68 8.21 12.61 5.58
CA PRO A 68 7.27 13.57 4.98
C PRO A 68 7.19 13.51 3.43
N ALA A 69 7.73 12.47 2.81
CA ALA A 69 7.70 12.30 1.37
C ALA A 69 6.30 11.92 0.87
N ASP A 70 5.89 12.56 -0.22
CA ASP A 70 4.65 12.29 -0.98
C ASP A 70 4.76 10.97 -1.79
N GLN A 71 5.00 9.85 -1.10
CA GLN A 71 5.16 8.54 -1.75
C GLN A 71 3.95 8.15 -2.61
N HIS A 72 2.74 8.58 -2.23
CA HIS A 72 1.53 8.38 -3.02
C HIS A 72 1.58 9.05 -4.39
N ARG A 73 2.18 10.25 -4.51
CA ARG A 73 2.36 10.94 -5.80
C ARG A 73 3.35 10.20 -6.69
N ALA A 74 4.46 9.74 -6.11
CA ALA A 74 5.44 8.93 -6.84
C ALA A 74 4.80 7.62 -7.35
N LEU A 75 3.98 6.97 -6.52
CA LEU A 75 3.26 5.75 -6.91
C LEU A 75 2.23 6.01 -8.02
N ALA A 76 1.49 7.13 -7.93
CA ALA A 76 0.52 7.53 -8.94
C ALA A 76 1.17 7.95 -10.27
N ALA A 77 2.42 8.42 -10.24
CA ALA A 77 3.18 8.83 -11.42
C ALA A 77 4.05 7.70 -12.00
N ASP A 78 4.07 6.51 -11.39
CA ASP A 78 4.89 5.40 -11.84
C ASP A 78 4.36 4.83 -13.18
N PRO A 79 5.16 4.87 -14.27
CA PRO A 79 4.74 4.34 -15.57
C PRO A 79 4.37 2.85 -15.54
N LEU A 80 4.97 2.06 -14.62
CA LEU A 80 4.67 0.63 -14.48
C LEU A 80 3.26 0.40 -13.91
N LEU A 81 2.70 1.40 -13.23
CA LEU A 81 1.38 1.34 -12.61
C LEU A 81 0.32 2.18 -13.33
N ALA A 82 0.68 2.89 -14.40
CA ALA A 82 -0.21 3.83 -15.08
C ALA A 82 -1.56 3.23 -15.51
N ASN A 83 -1.57 1.93 -15.88
CA ASN A 83 -2.77 1.22 -16.32
C ASN A 83 -3.55 0.53 -15.20
N GLN A 84 -3.09 0.57 -13.95
CA GLN A 84 -3.80 -0.08 -12.85
C GLN A 84 -5.09 0.66 -12.51
N ILE A 85 -6.11 -0.08 -12.06
CA ILE A 85 -7.42 0.48 -11.69
C ILE A 85 -7.24 1.57 -10.62
N ALA A 86 -6.43 1.31 -9.59
CA ALA A 86 -6.17 2.28 -8.54
C ALA A 86 -5.57 3.60 -9.06
N VAL A 87 -4.63 3.54 -10.02
CA VAL A 87 -3.99 4.75 -10.57
C VAL A 87 -4.92 5.47 -11.54
N SER A 88 -5.47 4.75 -12.52
CA SER A 88 -6.38 5.32 -13.54
C SER A 88 -7.66 5.92 -12.95
N GLN A 89 -8.12 5.44 -11.78
CA GLN A 89 -9.28 5.98 -11.08
C GLN A 89 -8.93 7.01 -9.99
N ASN A 90 -7.67 7.47 -9.90
CA ASN A 90 -7.20 8.40 -8.86
C ASN A 90 -7.47 7.92 -7.43
N ARG A 91 -7.31 6.62 -7.19
CA ARG A 91 -7.48 5.94 -5.89
C ARG A 91 -6.14 5.56 -5.27
N VAL A 92 -5.18 6.48 -5.31
CA VAL A 92 -3.86 6.35 -4.69
C VAL A 92 -3.77 7.37 -3.55
N TYR A 93 -3.73 6.89 -2.31
CA TYR A 93 -3.78 7.73 -1.12
C TYR A 93 -2.51 7.58 -0.29
N SER A 94 -2.19 8.60 0.49
CA SER A 94 -1.22 8.49 1.57
C SER A 94 -1.89 7.90 2.81
N LEU A 95 -1.26 6.90 3.43
CA LEU A 95 -1.62 6.41 4.75
C LEU A 95 -0.81 7.08 5.87
N GLY A 96 -0.05 8.11 5.52
CA GLY A 96 0.79 8.87 6.45
C GLY A 96 1.99 8.07 6.97
N THR A 97 2.74 8.71 7.86
CA THR A 97 3.94 8.12 8.49
C THR A 97 3.62 7.23 9.68
N ALA A 98 2.52 7.50 10.38
CA ALA A 98 2.07 6.70 11.52
C ALA A 98 1.82 5.23 11.12
N ALA A 99 1.36 4.98 9.89
CA ALA A 99 1.11 3.63 9.40
C ALA A 99 2.37 2.80 9.12
N PHE A 100 3.59 3.39 9.18
CA PHE A 100 4.82 2.64 8.92
C PHE A 100 5.08 1.55 9.97
N ARG A 101 4.81 1.85 11.24
CA ARG A 101 4.85 0.87 12.33
C ARG A 101 3.67 1.12 13.25
N LEU A 102 2.80 0.12 13.36
CA LEU A 102 1.60 0.23 14.17
C LEU A 102 1.85 -0.22 15.61
N ASP A 103 1.51 0.67 16.51
CA ASP A 103 1.24 0.49 17.93
C ASP A 103 -0.16 1.05 18.24
N TYR A 104 -0.56 1.04 19.52
CA TYR A 104 -1.88 1.53 19.91
C TYR A 104 -2.17 2.98 19.50
N TYR A 105 -1.19 3.88 19.55
CA TYR A 105 -1.40 5.29 19.25
C TYR A 105 -1.38 5.57 17.74
N SER A 106 -0.40 5.01 17.05
CA SER A 106 -0.27 5.14 15.59
C SER A 106 -1.38 4.42 14.83
N ALA A 107 -1.94 3.31 15.36
CA ALA A 107 -3.14 2.69 14.81
C ALA A 107 -4.34 3.63 14.87
N LYS A 108 -4.55 4.33 16.00
CA LYS A 108 -5.62 5.34 16.10
C LYS A 108 -5.44 6.48 15.10
N GLN A 109 -4.23 7.04 15.02
CA GLN A 109 -3.92 8.09 14.04
C GLN A 109 -4.16 7.63 12.60
N THR A 110 -3.84 6.37 12.29
CA THR A 110 -4.10 5.78 10.98
C THR A 110 -5.60 5.66 10.70
N VAL A 111 -6.39 5.25 11.69
CA VAL A 111 -7.86 5.21 11.59
C VAL A 111 -8.44 6.62 11.39
N ASP A 112 -8.00 7.60 12.16
CA ASP A 112 -8.47 8.99 12.04
C ASP A 112 -8.17 9.55 10.63
N LEU A 113 -6.98 9.25 10.08
CA LEU A 113 -6.64 9.60 8.71
C LEU A 113 -7.58 8.93 7.71
N LEU A 114 -7.80 7.61 7.81
CA LEU A 114 -8.74 6.88 6.95
C LEU A 114 -10.15 7.47 7.01
N VAL A 115 -10.63 7.80 8.20
CA VAL A 115 -11.92 8.46 8.39
C VAL A 115 -11.95 9.80 7.65
N SER A 116 -10.92 10.64 7.79
CA SER A 116 -10.87 11.92 7.07
C SER A 116 -10.79 11.78 5.54
N LEU A 117 -10.17 10.71 5.03
CA LEU A 117 -10.07 10.44 3.60
C LEU A 117 -11.39 9.97 2.97
N PHE A 118 -12.23 9.26 3.73
CA PHE A 118 -13.44 8.62 3.24
C PHE A 118 -14.74 9.12 3.87
N GLN A 119 -14.69 10.11 4.75
CA GLN A 119 -15.88 10.79 5.26
C GLN A 119 -16.66 11.35 4.07
N LYS A 120 -17.94 10.96 3.97
CA LYS A 120 -18.87 11.61 3.07
C LYS A 120 -19.10 13.03 3.58
N GLY A 121 -18.89 14.01 2.71
CA GLY A 121 -19.46 15.35 2.88
C GLY A 121 -20.98 15.32 2.83
#